data_AF-A0A966SB55-F1
#
_entry.id   AF-A0A966SB55-F1
#
_cell.length_a   1.000
_cell.length_b   1.000
_cell.length_c   1.000
_cell.angle_alpha   90.00
_cell.angle_beta   90.00
_cell.angle_gamma   90.00
#
_symmetry.space_group_name_H-M   'P 1'
#
loop_
_entity.id
_entity.type
_entity.pdbx_description
1 polymer ?
#
loop_
_entity_poly.entity_id
_entity_poly.type
_entity_poly.pdbx_seq_one_letter_code
_entity_poly.pdbx_strand_id
1 'polypeptide(L)'
;MDPRRLRASECAAAAGRAARLHGKTYWWCTCGKSAKQPFCDGSHKGSEFVPMKYDADKTGKVWFCGCKHTAKAPMCDGSHKNLA
;
A
#
# COMPACT_ATOMS: atom_id res chain seq x y z
N MET A 1 18.28 -11.26 -7.94
CA MET A 1 17.43 -10.47 -7.03
C MET A 1 16.01 -10.97 -7.24
N ASP A 2 15.50 -11.84 -6.35
CA ASP A 2 14.16 -12.41 -6.50
C ASP A 2 13.12 -11.39 -6.00
N PRO A 3 12.23 -10.87 -6.87
CA PRO A 3 11.28 -9.81 -6.52
C PRO A 3 10.20 -10.24 -5.50
N ARG A 4 10.19 -11.50 -5.08
CA ARG A 4 9.26 -12.05 -4.08
C ARG A 4 9.90 -12.23 -2.70
N ARG A 5 11.21 -12.02 -2.55
CA ARG A 5 11.93 -12.10 -1.27
C ARG A 5 12.42 -10.72 -0.81
N LEU A 6 11.48 -9.82 -0.53
CA LEU A 6 11.80 -8.59 0.20
C LEU A 6 12.07 -8.94 1.67
N ARG A 7 13.29 -8.69 2.15
CA ARG A 7 13.69 -8.93 3.55
C ARG A 7 12.91 -8.00 4.49
N ALA A 8 12.75 -8.38 5.75
CA ALA A 8 12.11 -7.55 6.78
C ALA A 8 12.75 -6.15 6.93
N SER A 9 14.04 -6.02 6.59
CA SER A 9 14.77 -4.73 6.53
C SER A 9 14.40 -3.86 5.33
N GLU A 10 13.86 -4.44 4.26
CA GLU A 10 13.33 -3.76 3.07
C GLU A 10 11.83 -3.47 3.19
N CYS A 11 11.16 -4.09 4.17
CA CYS A 11 9.79 -3.73 4.55
C CYS A 11 9.69 -2.25 4.97
N ALA A 12 10.77 -1.61 5.43
CA ALA A 12 10.80 -0.16 5.68
C ALA A 12 10.92 0.70 4.41
N ALA A 13 11.34 0.12 3.28
CA ALA A 13 11.39 0.78 1.97
C ALA A 13 10.18 0.41 1.08
N ALA A 14 9.55 -0.74 1.32
CA ALA A 14 8.30 -1.21 0.70
C ALA A 14 7.04 -0.86 1.50
N ALA A 15 7.20 -0.44 2.75
CA ALA A 15 6.26 0.47 3.36
C ALA A 15 6.60 1.85 2.89
N GLY A 16 5.58 2.55 2.38
CA GLY A 16 5.69 3.95 2.04
C GLY A 16 6.54 4.66 3.09
N ARG A 17 7.58 5.38 2.62
CA ARG A 17 8.29 6.39 3.41
C ARG A 17 7.29 6.99 4.37
N ALA A 18 7.59 6.98 5.68
CA ALA A 18 6.74 7.58 6.70
C ALA A 18 6.33 8.97 6.20
N ALA A 19 5.15 9.06 5.61
CA ALA A 19 4.70 10.31 5.04
C ALA A 19 4.07 11.01 6.23
N ARG A 20 4.58 12.20 6.54
CA ARG A 20 4.00 13.06 7.55
C ARG A 20 2.64 13.51 7.02
N LEU A 21 1.61 12.70 7.27
CA LEU A 21 0.28 12.91 6.74
C LEU A 21 -0.41 13.97 7.62
N HIS A 22 -0.35 15.24 7.21
CA HIS A 22 -1.17 16.29 7.81
C HIS A 22 -2.27 16.65 6.82
N GLY A 23 -3.52 16.23 7.08
CA GLY A 23 -4.69 16.70 6.34
C GLY A 23 -4.65 16.42 4.84
N LYS A 24 -3.93 15.37 4.42
CA LYS A 24 -3.82 14.95 3.02
C LYS A 24 -4.66 13.69 2.81
N THR A 25 -5.41 13.70 1.72
CA THR A 25 -6.10 12.52 1.21
C THR A 25 -5.15 11.71 0.34
N TYR A 26 -5.10 10.42 0.58
CA TYR A 26 -4.34 9.45 -0.19
C TYR A 26 -5.30 8.47 -0.87
N TRP A 27 -4.90 7.98 -2.04
CA TRP A 27 -5.65 6.97 -2.77
C TRP A 27 -4.83 5.69 -2.77
N TRP A 28 -5.25 4.70 -1.99
CA TRP A 28 -4.61 3.39 -1.94
C TRP A 28 -4.95 2.58 -3.19
N CYS A 29 -3.93 1.98 -3.80
CA CYS A 29 -4.10 1.12 -4.96
C CYS A 29 -4.70 -0.22 -4.53
N THR A 30 -5.87 -0.57 -5.08
CA THR A 30 -6.56 -1.86 -4.91
C THR A 30 -6.23 -2.84 -6.05
N CYS A 31 -5.88 -2.35 -7.24
CA CYS A 31 -5.70 -3.18 -8.43
C CYS A 31 -4.32 -3.87 -8.55
N GLY A 32 -3.34 -3.49 -7.73
CA GLY A 32 -1.97 -4.02 -7.79
C GLY A 32 -1.11 -3.52 -8.97
N LYS A 33 -1.69 -2.89 -9.99
CA LYS A 33 -0.99 -2.49 -11.23
C LYS A 33 -0.21 -1.17 -11.16
N SER A 34 -0.39 -0.38 -10.11
CA SER A 34 0.24 0.96 -10.00
C SER A 34 1.76 0.85 -9.93
N ALA A 35 2.48 1.71 -10.65
CA ALA A 35 3.93 1.89 -10.53
C ALA A 35 4.31 2.72 -9.29
N LYS A 36 3.34 3.39 -8.65
CA LYS A 36 3.51 4.22 -7.46
C LYS A 36 2.99 3.53 -6.18
N GLN A 37 3.11 2.21 -6.08
CA GLN A 37 2.70 1.47 -4.89
C GLN A 37 3.24 2.13 -3.61
N PRO A 38 2.44 2.20 -2.53
CA PRO A 38 1.12 1.60 -2.34
C PRO A 38 -0.06 2.44 -2.90
N PHE A 39 0.21 3.56 -3.56
CA PHE A 39 -0.82 4.52 -3.99
C PHE A 39 -1.26 4.31 -5.42
N CYS A 40 -2.46 4.80 -5.74
CA CYS A 40 -3.01 4.79 -7.08
C CYS A 40 -2.32 5.81 -7.98
N ASP A 41 -1.99 5.41 -9.20
CA ASP A 41 -1.45 6.27 -10.26
C ASP A 41 -2.36 6.36 -11.50
N GLY A 42 -3.56 5.76 -11.42
CA GLY A 42 -4.50 5.68 -12.54
C GLY A 42 -4.45 4.37 -13.34
N SER A 43 -3.51 3.46 -13.07
CA SER A 43 -3.38 2.16 -13.78
C SER A 43 -4.55 1.19 -13.54
N HIS A 44 -5.52 1.54 -12.69
CA HIS A 44 -6.74 0.77 -12.48
C HIS A 44 -7.80 1.00 -13.57
N LYS A 45 -7.66 2.05 -14.40
CA LYS A 45 -8.62 2.36 -15.48
C LYS A 45 -8.77 1.15 -16.41
N GLY A 46 -10.02 0.80 -16.74
CA GLY A 46 -10.34 -0.38 -17.55
C GLY A 46 -10.40 -1.70 -16.76
N SER A 47 -10.38 -1.65 -15.43
CA SER A 47 -10.67 -2.79 -14.56
C SER A 47 -11.81 -2.46 -13.59
N GLU A 48 -12.36 -3.48 -12.92
CA GLU A 48 -13.41 -3.32 -11.90
C GLU A 48 -12.87 -2.75 -10.58
N PHE A 49 -11.54 -2.60 -10.44
CA PHE A 49 -10.92 -2.12 -9.22
C PHE A 49 -10.96 -0.60 -9.13
N VAL A 50 -11.50 -0.09 -8.02
CA VAL A 50 -11.52 1.34 -7.69
C VAL A 50 -10.55 1.60 -6.53
N PRO A 51 -9.71 2.65 -6.59
CA PRO A 51 -8.80 2.98 -5.49
C PRO A 51 -9.56 3.41 -4.24
N MET A 52 -9.04 3.04 -3.08
CA MET A 52 -9.66 3.35 -1.78
C MET A 52 -9.12 4.68 -1.24
N LYS A 53 -10.02 5.56 -0.82
CA LYS A 53 -9.66 6.83 -0.18
C LYS A 53 -9.15 6.57 1.25
N TYR A 54 -8.07 7.23 1.62
CA TYR A 54 -7.55 7.28 2.99
C TYR A 54 -7.30 8.73 3.38
N ASP A 55 -8.08 9.22 4.34
CA ASP A 55 -7.88 10.55 4.92
C ASP A 55 -7.00 10.42 6.15
N ALA A 56 -5.95 11.24 6.18
CA ALA A 56 -4.96 11.15 7.23
C ALA A 56 -5.14 12.25 8.27
N ASP A 57 -5.94 11.93 9.29
CA ASP A 57 -6.33 12.86 10.35
C ASP A 57 -5.21 13.11 11.35
N LYS A 58 -4.31 12.14 11.52
CA LYS A 58 -3.22 12.19 12.50
C LYS A 58 -1.87 12.08 11.81
N THR A 59 -0.95 12.90 12.25
CA THR A 59 0.44 12.80 11.84
C THR A 59 1.07 11.56 12.44
N GLY A 60 1.47 10.63 11.59
CA GLY A 60 2.10 9.40 12.05
C GLY A 60 2.65 8.57 10.90
N LYS A 61 3.40 7.53 11.26
CA LYS A 61 3.85 6.53 10.30
C LYS A 61 2.73 5.51 10.11
N VAL A 62 2.25 5.39 8.88
CA VAL A 62 1.19 4.46 8.49
C VAL A 62 1.76 3.44 7.51
N TRP A 63 1.41 2.17 7.70
CA TRP A 63 1.90 1.06 6.90
C TRP A 63 0.77 0.55 6.01
N PHE A 64 0.76 0.98 4.74
CA PHE A 64 -0.24 0.51 3.78
C PHE A 64 0.08 -0.89 3.25
N CYS A 65 -0.95 -1.65 2.92
CA CYS A 65 -0.78 -2.97 2.32
C CYS A 65 -0.24 -2.87 0.88
N GLY A 66 0.91 -3.48 0.64
CA GLY A 66 1.50 -3.65 -0.69
C GLY A 66 1.00 -4.89 -1.43
N CYS A 67 0.79 -6.01 -0.74
CA CYS A 67 0.45 -7.29 -1.36
C CYS A 67 -1.01 -7.43 -1.82
N LYS A 68 -1.91 -6.55 -1.37
CA LYS A 68 -3.36 -6.56 -1.67
C LYS A 68 -4.15 -7.75 -1.10
N HIS A 69 -3.55 -8.54 -0.21
CA HIS A 69 -4.20 -9.64 0.51
C HIS A 69 -4.51 -9.30 1.99
N THR A 70 -4.57 -8.01 2.35
CA THR A 70 -4.94 -7.63 3.71
C THR A 70 -6.44 -7.79 3.95
N ALA A 71 -6.82 -8.24 5.14
CA ALA A 71 -8.17 -8.18 5.66
C ALA A 71 -8.49 -6.84 6.35
N LYS A 72 -7.49 -5.98 6.54
CA LYS A 72 -7.59 -4.68 7.23
C LYS A 72 -7.28 -3.52 6.29
N ALA A 73 -7.80 -3.58 5.06
CA ALA A 73 -7.56 -2.56 4.05
C ALA A 73 -7.89 -1.15 4.59
N PRO A 74 -7.05 -0.13 4.30
CA PRO A 74 -5.89 -0.16 3.40
C PRO A 74 -4.56 -0.52 4.12
N MET A 75 -4.60 -0.96 5.39
CA MET A 75 -3.44 -1.16 6.25
C MET A 75 -2.78 -2.53 6.07
N CYS A 76 -1.49 -2.62 6.37
CA CYS A 76 -0.77 -3.87 6.43
C CYS A 76 -1.12 -4.63 7.72
N ASP A 77 -1.56 -5.88 7.58
CA ASP A 77 -1.83 -6.82 8.67
C ASP A 77 -0.84 -7.99 8.73
N GLY A 78 0.15 -8.00 7.84
CA GLY A 78 1.14 -9.08 7.75
C GLY A 78 0.71 -10.28 6.89
N SER A 79 -0.46 -10.28 6.24
CA SER A 79 -0.92 -11.39 5.40
C SER A 79 0.08 -11.80 4.31
N HIS A 80 0.92 -10.87 3.84
CA HIS A 80 2.00 -11.15 2.88
C HIS A 80 3.01 -12.21 3.35
N LYS A 81 3.10 -12.49 4.66
CA LYS A 81 4.00 -13.53 5.20
C LYS A 81 3.51 -14.95 4.91
N ASN A 82 2.23 -15.09 4.58
CA ASN A 82 1.58 -16.38 4.32
C ASN A 82 1.25 -16.59 2.84
N LEU A 83 1.74 -15.70 1.96
CA LEU A 83 1.61 -15.86 0.51
C LEU A 83 2.81 -16.66 0.01
N ALA A 84 2.54 -17.71 -0.77
CA ALA A 84 3.56 -18.59 -1.33
C ALA A 84 4.36 -17.93 -2.47
#